data_AF-A0A1H7UEB2-F1
#
_entry.id   AF-A0A1H7UEB2-F1
#
_cell.length_a   1.000
_cell.length_b   1.000
_cell.length_c   1.000
_cell.angle_alpha   90.00
_cell.angle_beta   90.00
_cell.angle_gamma   90.00
#
_symmetry.space_group_name_H-M   'P 1'
#
loop_
_entity.id
_entity.type
_entity.pdbx_description
1 polymer ?
#
loop_
_entity_poly.entity_id
_entity_poly.type
_entity_poly.pdbx_seq_one_letter_code
_entity_poly.pdbx_strand_id
1 'polypeptide(L)'
;MTKRLSTIDPKAELYFQISPYVYAANTPINAIDPDGKLVIFINGNHYGEGGSRRYWQSGWVRQRVSSGIDESRWVATRDFAGEVMNHLGDYHAMYVDGAGNKMKGYHPLTTLLSPGLSGVGAAGRTAAGYAEGKASAADIIESLRRTGGAITESIKVVTHSMGGAYGKGYVQAILDYARENNIEGVRIDFEADFAPFQPGKQKAVKGVPTFQFSNDNDPVANNKLLGSPFEAIDGANVTTDSGKNKGHSIFDFLDKVKNLPAGRYKVVNGKIVEDE
;
A
#
# COMPACT_ATOMS: atom_id res chain seq x y z
N MET A 1 -20.32 -33.68 3.75
CA MET A 1 -21.43 -33.96 2.81
C MET A 1 -21.39 -32.92 1.71
N THR A 2 -21.07 -33.35 0.49
CA THR A 2 -20.89 -32.48 -0.67
C THR A 2 -22.26 -32.13 -1.25
N LYS A 3 -22.67 -30.86 -1.19
CA LYS A 3 -23.91 -30.40 -1.86
C LYS A 3 -23.71 -30.50 -3.37
N ARG A 4 -24.40 -31.43 -4.02
CA ARG A 4 -24.61 -31.46 -5.48
C ARG A 4 -25.98 -30.85 -5.78
N LEU A 5 -26.06 -30.04 -6.84
CA LEU A 5 -27.31 -29.42 -7.30
C LEU A 5 -28.17 -30.44 -8.07
N SER A 6 -29.49 -30.24 -8.09
CA SER A 6 -30.48 -31.19 -8.65
C SER A 6 -31.00 -30.84 -10.05
N THR A 7 -30.47 -29.81 -10.69
CA THR A 7 -30.98 -29.30 -11.99
C THR A 7 -29.83 -29.12 -12.96
N ILE A 8 -30.02 -29.61 -14.19
CA ILE A 8 -29.04 -29.63 -15.28
C ILE A 8 -29.03 -28.28 -16.00
N ASP A 9 -27.86 -27.76 -16.37
CA ASP A 9 -27.73 -26.57 -17.22
C ASP A 9 -28.38 -26.81 -18.60
N PRO A 10 -29.34 -25.97 -19.04
CA PRO A 10 -30.01 -26.08 -20.35
C PRO A 10 -29.08 -26.04 -21.57
N LYS A 11 -27.80 -25.66 -21.42
CA LYS A 11 -26.80 -25.58 -22.49
C LYS A 11 -25.66 -26.60 -22.33
N ALA A 12 -25.81 -27.58 -21.44
CA ALA A 12 -24.78 -28.59 -21.15
C ALA A 12 -24.27 -29.34 -22.39
N GLU A 13 -25.14 -29.56 -23.37
CA GLU A 13 -24.83 -30.24 -24.64
C GLU A 13 -23.87 -29.46 -25.57
N LEU A 14 -23.59 -28.19 -25.27
CA LEU A 14 -22.64 -27.37 -26.04
C LEU A 14 -21.20 -27.45 -25.49
N TYR A 15 -21.00 -28.02 -24.29
CA TYR A 15 -19.72 -27.97 -23.58
C TYR A 15 -19.41 -29.28 -22.83
N PHE A 16 -19.16 -30.36 -23.58
CA PHE A 16 -18.93 -31.72 -23.03
C PHE A 16 -17.79 -31.82 -22.00
N GLN A 17 -16.83 -30.89 -22.05
CA GLN A 17 -15.69 -30.82 -21.12
C GLN A 17 -16.03 -30.22 -19.74
N ILE A 18 -17.22 -29.65 -19.56
CA ILE A 18 -17.64 -29.00 -18.30
C ILE A 18 -18.83 -29.77 -17.74
N SER A 19 -18.79 -30.04 -16.43
CA SER A 19 -19.88 -30.77 -15.77
C SER A 19 -21.20 -29.98 -15.87
N PRO A 20 -22.33 -30.63 -16.22
CA PRO A 20 -23.64 -30.00 -16.38
C PRO A 20 -24.23 -29.39 -15.09
N TYR A 21 -23.52 -29.54 -13.97
CA TYR A 21 -23.88 -29.01 -12.66
C TYR A 21 -22.98 -27.84 -12.22
N VAL A 22 -22.19 -27.27 -13.12
CA VAL A 22 -21.30 -26.12 -12.89
C VAL A 22 -22.00 -24.85 -13.36
N TYR A 23 -22.19 -23.86 -12.48
CA TYR A 23 -22.94 -22.63 -12.77
C TYR A 23 -22.17 -21.59 -13.60
N ALA A 24 -20.84 -21.71 -13.68
CA ALA A 24 -19.99 -20.88 -14.51
C ALA A 24 -18.69 -21.63 -14.86
N ALA A 25 -18.37 -21.72 -16.15
CA ALA A 25 -17.19 -22.43 -16.66
C ALA A 25 -15.86 -21.71 -16.40
N ASN A 26 -15.93 -20.44 -16.00
CA ASN A 26 -14.82 -19.62 -15.59
C ASN A 26 -15.42 -18.39 -14.89
N THR A 27 -15.49 -18.38 -13.56
CA THR A 27 -15.71 -17.13 -12.82
C THR A 27 -14.33 -16.55 -12.51
N PRO A 28 -13.76 -15.66 -13.34
CA PRO A 28 -12.81 -14.73 -12.76
C PRO A 28 -13.58 -13.98 -11.67
N ILE A 29 -13.06 -13.98 -10.45
CA ILE A 29 -13.57 -13.08 -9.42
C ILE A 29 -13.48 -11.68 -10.02
N ASN A 30 -14.64 -11.09 -10.24
CA ASN A 30 -14.83 -9.91 -11.06
C ASN A 30 -14.39 -8.68 -10.25
N ALA A 31 -13.07 -8.46 -10.22
CA ALA A 31 -12.43 -7.21 -9.87
C ALA A 31 -11.52 -6.84 -11.05
N ILE A 32 -12.13 -6.55 -12.19
CA ILE A 32 -11.42 -5.93 -13.32
C ILE A 32 -11.25 -4.47 -12.92
N ASP A 33 -10.03 -4.07 -12.52
CA ASP A 33 -9.64 -2.67 -12.41
C ASP A 33 -9.64 -2.05 -13.83
N PRO A 34 -10.63 -1.21 -14.19
CA PRO A 34 -10.73 -0.65 -15.54
C PRO A 34 -9.58 0.32 -15.83
N ASP A 35 -9.04 0.94 -14.78
CA ASP A 35 -8.05 2.03 -14.86
C ASP A 35 -6.61 1.52 -14.69
N GLY A 36 -6.47 0.30 -14.18
CA GLY A 36 -5.28 -0.55 -14.06
C GLY A 36 -4.06 0.20 -13.55
N LYS A 37 -4.17 0.61 -12.30
CA LYS A 37 -3.14 1.22 -11.49
C LYS A 37 -3.49 0.85 -10.04
N LEU A 38 -2.59 0.21 -9.28
CA LEU A 38 -2.86 -0.20 -7.90
C LEU A 38 -2.04 0.67 -6.95
N VAL A 39 -2.69 1.32 -5.98
CA VAL A 39 -2.00 1.97 -4.85
C VAL A 39 -2.09 1.11 -3.60
N ILE A 40 -0.95 0.64 -3.12
CA ILE A 40 -0.83 -0.09 -1.85
C ILE A 40 -0.46 0.90 -0.75
N PHE A 41 -1.35 1.06 0.22
CA PHE A 41 -1.17 1.90 1.39
C PHE A 41 -0.76 1.05 2.60
N ILE A 42 0.45 1.27 3.10
CA ILE A 42 1.04 0.52 4.21
C ILE A 42 1.15 1.42 5.44
N ASN A 43 0.26 1.22 6.43
CA ASN A 43 0.24 2.06 7.63
C ASN A 43 1.41 1.76 8.58
N GLY A 44 1.66 2.68 9.50
CA GLY A 44 2.52 2.45 10.65
C GLY A 44 1.73 2.02 11.89
N ASN A 45 2.29 2.32 13.05
CA ASN A 45 1.68 2.02 14.34
C ASN A 45 0.24 2.57 14.47
N HIS A 46 -0.69 1.81 15.05
CA HIS A 46 -2.11 2.17 15.18
C HIS A 46 -2.75 1.55 16.44
N TYR A 47 -3.93 2.05 16.83
CA TYR A 47 -4.71 1.54 17.97
C TYR A 47 -5.91 0.65 17.57
N GLY A 48 -6.05 0.31 16.29
CA GLY A 48 -7.07 -0.63 15.80
C GLY A 48 -7.44 -0.48 14.33
N GLU A 49 -6.96 0.58 13.67
CA GLU A 49 -7.33 0.93 12.29
C GLU A 49 -6.32 0.46 11.23
N GLY A 50 -5.33 -0.36 11.62
CA GLY A 50 -4.32 -0.89 10.71
C GLY A 50 -4.95 -1.74 9.60
N GLY A 51 -4.32 -1.73 8.43
CA GLY A 51 -4.82 -2.42 7.23
C GLY A 51 -6.13 -1.85 6.70
N SER A 52 -6.48 -0.61 7.04
CA SER A 52 -7.75 -0.01 6.60
C SER A 52 -7.61 1.44 6.14
N ARG A 53 -8.53 1.87 5.27
CA ARG A 53 -8.66 3.28 4.85
C ARG A 53 -8.82 4.24 6.03
N ARG A 54 -9.39 3.77 7.13
CA ARG A 54 -9.66 4.58 8.32
C ARG A 54 -8.40 5.15 8.96
N TYR A 55 -7.25 4.45 8.85
CA TYR A 55 -5.95 4.98 9.26
C TYR A 55 -5.57 6.29 8.54
N TRP A 56 -5.97 6.38 7.28
CA TRP A 56 -5.63 7.46 6.35
C TRP A 56 -6.66 8.60 6.35
N GLN A 57 -7.65 8.54 7.24
CA GLN A 57 -8.74 9.50 7.36
C GLN A 57 -8.79 10.16 8.74
N SER A 58 -9.13 11.45 8.79
CA SER A 58 -9.34 12.15 10.06
C SER A 58 -10.44 13.20 10.00
N GLY A 59 -11.06 13.42 11.17
CA GLY A 59 -12.24 14.24 11.38
C GLY A 59 -13.47 13.72 10.64
N TRP A 60 -14.67 14.04 11.14
CA TRP A 60 -15.92 13.52 10.59
C TRP A 60 -16.99 14.61 10.62
N VAL A 61 -17.63 14.84 9.48
CA VAL A 61 -18.75 15.77 9.35
C VAL A 61 -19.95 15.09 8.72
N ARG A 62 -21.16 15.52 9.11
CA ARG A 62 -22.39 15.11 8.43
C ARG A 62 -22.56 15.96 7.18
N GLN A 63 -22.50 15.32 6.02
CA GLN A 63 -22.80 15.93 4.74
C GLN A 63 -24.18 15.47 4.29
N ARG A 64 -25.06 16.41 3.91
CA ARG A 64 -26.33 16.07 3.24
C ARG A 64 -26.03 15.57 1.84
N VAL A 65 -26.57 14.41 1.48
CA VAL A 65 -26.52 13.95 0.08
C VAL A 65 -27.69 14.54 -0.70
N SER A 66 -27.40 15.03 -1.91
CA SER A 66 -28.39 15.62 -2.82
C SER A 66 -29.18 14.53 -3.57
N SER A 67 -29.63 13.49 -2.87
CA SER A 67 -30.33 12.34 -3.47
C SER A 67 -31.85 12.41 -3.37
N GLY A 68 -32.42 13.56 -2.95
CA GLY A 68 -33.88 13.73 -2.80
C GLY A 68 -34.50 12.92 -1.64
N ILE A 69 -33.69 12.13 -0.96
CA ILE A 69 -33.97 11.49 0.32
C ILE A 69 -33.17 12.30 1.35
N ASP A 70 -33.79 12.71 2.46
CA ASP A 70 -33.13 13.47 3.54
C ASP A 70 -32.16 12.55 4.32
N GLU A 71 -31.10 12.13 3.63
CA GLU A 71 -30.03 11.32 4.19
C GLU A 71 -28.78 12.18 4.38
N SER A 72 -28.22 12.09 5.59
CA SER A 72 -26.91 12.66 5.91
C SER A 72 -25.89 11.52 6.00
N ARG A 73 -24.77 11.63 5.28
CA ARG A 73 -23.65 10.69 5.38
C ARG A 73 -22.52 11.29 6.20
N TRP A 74 -21.84 10.47 6.99
CA TRP A 74 -20.57 10.85 7.61
C TRP A 74 -19.44 10.76 6.58
N VAL A 75 -18.74 11.88 6.39
CA VAL A 75 -17.60 11.99 5.47
C VAL A 75 -16.39 12.48 6.25
N ALA A 76 -15.22 11.92 5.93
CA ALA A 76 -13.97 12.32 6.57
C ALA A 76 -13.60 13.76 6.16
N THR A 77 -13.11 14.57 7.09
CA THR A 77 -12.69 15.95 6.75
C THR A 77 -11.33 16.01 6.05
N ARG A 78 -10.50 14.99 6.28
CA ARG A 78 -9.20 14.81 5.62
C ARG A 78 -9.10 13.34 5.23
N ASP A 79 -8.69 13.07 3.99
CA ASP A 79 -8.50 11.72 3.47
C ASP A 79 -7.20 11.67 2.68
N PHE A 80 -6.09 11.32 3.35
CA PHE A 80 -4.78 11.32 2.72
C PHE A 80 -4.69 10.32 1.57
N ALA A 81 -5.22 9.11 1.78
CA ALA A 81 -5.26 8.09 0.73
C ALA A 81 -6.10 8.58 -0.46
N GLY A 82 -7.23 9.24 -0.19
CA GLY A 82 -8.04 9.92 -1.19
C GLY A 82 -7.26 10.95 -2.00
N GLU A 83 -6.52 11.84 -1.35
CA GLU A 83 -5.70 12.85 -2.03
C GLU A 83 -4.61 12.21 -2.92
N VAL A 84 -3.94 11.17 -2.42
CA VAL A 84 -2.96 10.42 -3.20
C VAL A 84 -3.60 9.80 -4.44
N MET A 85 -4.72 9.10 -4.27
CA MET A 85 -5.46 8.48 -5.37
C MET A 85 -5.91 9.50 -6.42
N ASN A 86 -6.46 10.63 -5.97
CA ASN A 86 -6.86 11.75 -6.84
C ASN A 86 -5.66 12.28 -7.64
N HIS A 87 -4.53 12.54 -6.96
CA HIS A 87 -3.31 13.07 -7.59
C HIS A 87 -2.71 12.11 -8.61
N LEU A 88 -2.72 10.81 -8.33
CA LEU A 88 -2.17 9.79 -9.22
C LEU A 88 -3.13 9.41 -10.37
N GLY A 89 -4.40 9.83 -10.28
CA GLY A 89 -5.48 9.36 -11.16
C GLY A 89 -5.57 7.84 -11.12
N ASP A 90 -5.62 7.30 -9.90
CA ASP A 90 -5.65 5.88 -9.58
C ASP A 90 -6.56 5.69 -8.35
N TYR A 91 -7.63 4.92 -8.51
CA TYR A 91 -8.65 4.74 -7.48
C TYR A 91 -8.75 3.30 -6.96
N HIS A 92 -7.83 2.42 -7.36
CA HIS A 92 -7.76 1.06 -6.88
C HIS A 92 -6.74 1.00 -5.74
N ALA A 93 -7.25 0.84 -4.52
CA ALA A 93 -6.44 0.87 -3.30
C ALA A 93 -6.49 -0.44 -2.53
N MET A 94 -5.31 -0.88 -2.11
CA MET A 94 -5.14 -1.92 -1.10
C MET A 94 -4.58 -1.30 0.18
N TYR A 95 -5.06 -1.75 1.34
CA TYR A 95 -4.59 -1.27 2.64
C TYR A 95 -3.96 -2.43 3.40
N VAL A 96 -2.72 -2.24 3.86
CA VAL A 96 -1.91 -3.28 4.50
C VAL A 96 -1.43 -2.78 5.86
N ASP A 97 -1.55 -3.64 6.87
CA ASP A 97 -1.06 -3.34 8.21
C ASP A 97 0.47 -3.46 8.30
N GLY A 98 1.14 -2.32 8.19
CA GLY A 98 2.59 -2.21 8.28
C GLY A 98 3.14 -1.98 9.70
N ALA A 99 2.32 -2.11 10.76
CA ALA A 99 2.83 -2.04 12.12
C ALA A 99 3.85 -3.15 12.43
N GLY A 100 3.84 -4.25 11.66
CA GLY A 100 4.81 -5.34 11.75
C GLY A 100 4.65 -6.24 12.97
N ASN A 101 3.57 -6.08 13.74
CA ASN A 101 3.30 -6.88 14.93
C ASN A 101 2.00 -7.67 14.78
N LYS A 102 2.09 -8.98 14.57
CA LYS A 102 0.92 -9.89 14.55
C LYS A 102 0.52 -10.39 15.94
N MET A 103 1.20 -9.96 17.00
CA MET A 103 1.00 -10.46 18.36
C MET A 103 -0.22 -9.77 19.00
N LYS A 104 -1.30 -10.54 19.22
CA LYS A 104 -2.53 -10.07 19.88
C LYS A 104 -2.21 -9.52 21.28
N GLY A 105 -2.64 -8.28 21.56
CA GLY A 105 -2.49 -7.64 22.87
C GLY A 105 -1.25 -6.75 23.04
N TYR A 106 -0.40 -6.58 22.02
CA TYR A 106 0.72 -5.66 22.08
C TYR A 106 0.26 -4.20 21.95
N HIS A 107 0.76 -3.34 22.84
CA HIS A 107 0.39 -1.93 22.87
C HIS A 107 1.26 -1.09 21.91
N PRO A 108 0.67 -0.13 21.17
CA PRO A 108 1.40 0.75 20.23
C PRO A 108 2.58 1.49 20.86
N LEU A 109 2.51 1.84 22.15
CA LEU A 109 3.63 2.47 22.86
C LEU A 109 4.82 1.52 23.06
N THR A 110 4.59 0.23 23.30
CA THR A 110 5.66 -0.76 23.50
C THR A 110 6.49 -0.92 22.23
N THR A 111 5.80 -0.94 21.09
CA THR A 111 6.39 -1.00 19.75
C THR A 111 7.31 0.20 19.45
N LEU A 112 6.97 1.38 19.98
CA LEU A 112 7.72 2.60 19.79
C LEU A 112 8.89 2.74 20.78
N LEU A 113 8.67 2.39 22.04
CA LEU A 113 9.65 2.55 23.13
C LEU A 113 10.64 1.39 23.24
N SER A 114 10.36 0.24 22.64
CA SER A 114 11.24 -0.94 22.71
C SER A 114 11.38 -1.67 21.37
N PRO A 115 11.82 -0.97 20.29
CA PRO A 115 11.94 -1.57 18.96
C PRO A 115 13.04 -2.63 18.86
N GLY A 116 13.94 -2.74 19.86
CA GLY A 116 15.02 -3.73 19.88
C GLY A 116 14.64 -5.12 20.38
N LEU A 117 13.43 -5.28 20.95
CA LEU A 117 12.92 -6.60 21.34
C LEU A 117 12.55 -7.38 20.06
N SER A 118 12.99 -8.63 20.00
CA SER A 118 12.97 -9.52 18.83
C SER A 118 11.69 -9.39 18.00
N GLY A 119 11.81 -8.80 16.80
CA GLY A 119 10.74 -8.71 15.80
C GLY A 119 10.15 -7.33 15.54
N VAL A 120 10.48 -6.30 16.35
CA VAL A 120 9.81 -4.98 16.27
C VAL A 120 10.69 -3.87 15.69
N GLY A 121 11.97 -4.13 15.39
CA GLY A 121 12.89 -3.15 14.79
C GLY A 121 12.76 -3.07 13.28
N ALA A 122 13.44 -2.13 12.62
CA ALA A 122 13.43 -1.98 11.16
C ALA A 122 13.61 -3.32 10.42
N ALA A 123 14.63 -4.12 10.75
CA ALA A 123 14.85 -5.43 10.14
C ALA A 123 13.72 -6.44 10.40
N GLY A 124 13.13 -6.44 11.60
CA GLY A 124 11.98 -7.28 11.94
C GLY A 124 10.74 -6.90 11.14
N ARG A 125 10.48 -5.59 10.97
CA ARG A 125 9.41 -5.07 10.12
C ARG A 125 9.63 -5.43 8.66
N THR A 126 10.85 -5.30 8.15
CA THR A 126 11.19 -5.74 6.78
C THR A 126 10.95 -7.24 6.61
N ALA A 127 11.35 -8.08 7.55
CA ALA A 127 11.08 -9.52 7.49
C ALA A 127 9.57 -9.84 7.54
N ALA A 128 8.82 -9.14 8.40
CA ALA A 128 7.37 -9.29 8.49
C ALA A 128 6.66 -8.86 7.20
N GLY A 129 7.08 -7.73 6.62
CA GLY A 129 6.58 -7.24 5.34
C GLY A 129 6.90 -8.19 4.20
N TYR A 130 8.10 -8.77 4.18
CA TYR A 130 8.47 -9.78 3.19
C TYR A 130 7.59 -11.03 3.27
N ALA A 131 7.35 -11.53 4.49
CA ALA A 131 6.49 -12.69 4.69
C ALA A 131 5.04 -12.43 4.23
N GLU A 132 4.48 -11.27 4.55
CA GLU A 132 3.13 -10.91 4.11
C GLU A 132 3.06 -10.65 2.60
N GLY A 133 4.03 -9.93 2.05
CA GLY A 133 4.13 -9.66 0.62
C GLY A 133 4.21 -10.95 -0.17
N LYS A 134 5.00 -11.93 0.28
CA LYS A 134 5.08 -13.25 -0.36
C LYS A 134 3.76 -14.03 -0.28
N ALA A 135 3.04 -13.92 0.83
CA ALA A 135 1.73 -14.54 0.99
C ALA A 135 0.63 -13.88 0.13
N SER A 136 0.73 -12.57 -0.09
CA SER A 136 -0.26 -11.77 -0.84
C SER A 136 0.06 -11.65 -2.33
N ALA A 137 1.28 -11.98 -2.75
CA ALA A 137 1.79 -11.66 -4.08
C ALA A 137 0.96 -12.29 -5.21
N ALA A 138 0.47 -13.52 -5.03
CA ALA A 138 -0.37 -14.18 -6.02
C ALA A 138 -1.64 -13.36 -6.30
N ASP A 139 -2.39 -13.04 -5.25
CA ASP A 139 -3.65 -12.29 -5.33
C ASP A 139 -3.44 -10.88 -5.88
N ILE A 140 -2.38 -10.20 -5.45
CA ILE A 140 -2.01 -8.87 -5.97
C ILE A 140 -1.76 -8.96 -7.47
N ILE A 141 -0.89 -9.87 -7.91
CA ILE A 141 -0.50 -10.00 -9.31
C ILE A 141 -1.70 -10.44 -10.16
N GLU A 142 -2.57 -11.30 -9.64
CA GLU A 142 -3.81 -11.71 -10.31
C GLU A 142 -4.73 -10.50 -10.53
N SER A 143 -4.85 -9.61 -9.55
CA SER A 143 -5.69 -8.41 -9.64
C SER A 143 -5.23 -7.37 -10.67
N LEU A 144 -3.97 -7.43 -11.13
CA LEU A 144 -3.43 -6.43 -12.06
C LEU A 144 -4.06 -6.54 -13.46
N ARG A 145 -4.41 -5.39 -14.04
CA ARG A 145 -4.98 -5.23 -15.37
C ARG A 145 -4.03 -5.78 -16.43
N ARG A 146 -4.60 -6.58 -17.33
CA ARG A 146 -3.91 -7.16 -18.48
C ARG A 146 -4.53 -6.67 -19.80
N THR A 147 -3.67 -6.36 -20.76
CA THR A 147 -4.07 -6.07 -22.14
C THR A 147 -3.38 -7.05 -23.06
N GLY A 148 -4.14 -7.83 -23.82
CA GLY A 148 -3.56 -8.89 -24.67
C GLY A 148 -2.81 -9.98 -23.89
N GLY A 149 -3.19 -10.20 -22.62
CA GLY A 149 -2.54 -11.18 -21.73
C GLY A 149 -1.31 -10.67 -20.98
N ALA A 150 -0.73 -9.53 -21.37
CA ALA A 150 0.40 -8.91 -20.67
C ALA A 150 -0.09 -8.00 -19.53
N ILE A 151 0.60 -8.03 -18.38
CA ILE A 151 0.36 -7.09 -17.28
C ILE A 151 0.74 -5.69 -17.76
N THR A 152 -0.23 -4.76 -17.73
CA THR A 152 -0.01 -3.37 -18.14
C THR A 152 -0.12 -2.40 -16.97
N GLU A 153 -0.82 -2.81 -15.92
CA GLU A 153 -0.90 -2.09 -14.65
C GLU A 153 0.41 -2.12 -13.88
N SER A 154 0.71 -0.99 -13.23
CA SER A 154 1.79 -0.86 -12.25
C SER A 154 1.26 -0.72 -10.84
N ILE A 155 2.14 -1.03 -9.90
CA ILE A 155 1.90 -0.86 -8.47
C ILE A 155 2.64 0.38 -7.98
N LYS A 156 1.98 1.20 -7.17
CA LYS A 156 2.60 2.26 -6.37
C LYS A 156 2.42 1.94 -4.90
N VAL A 157 3.45 2.19 -4.11
CA VAL A 157 3.42 1.91 -2.67
C VAL A 157 3.58 3.20 -1.89
N VAL A 158 2.68 3.43 -0.96
CA VAL A 158 2.68 4.60 -0.07
C VAL A 158 2.71 4.10 1.36
N THR A 159 3.74 4.49 2.10
CA THR A 159 3.95 4.03 3.46
C THR A 159 3.92 5.19 4.45
N HIS A 160 3.63 4.88 5.72
CA HIS A 160 3.72 5.85 6.81
C HIS A 160 4.45 5.28 8.01
N SER A 161 5.31 6.07 8.65
CA SER A 161 5.93 5.73 9.93
C SER A 161 6.69 4.40 9.86
N MET A 162 6.37 3.46 10.74
CA MET A 162 6.92 2.11 10.73
C MET A 162 6.62 1.31 9.46
N GLY A 163 5.58 1.69 8.73
CA GLY A 163 5.18 1.09 7.47
C GLY A 163 6.26 1.19 6.39
N GLY A 164 7.20 2.14 6.46
CA GLY A 164 8.30 2.23 5.49
C GLY A 164 9.22 1.01 5.52
N ALA A 165 9.71 0.62 6.70
CA ALA A 165 10.56 -0.57 6.84
C ALA A 165 9.82 -1.85 6.45
N TYR A 166 8.53 -1.94 6.76
CA TYR A 166 7.66 -3.04 6.35
C TYR A 166 7.48 -3.07 4.82
N GLY A 167 7.22 -1.89 4.23
CA GLY A 167 7.07 -1.68 2.80
C GLY A 167 8.26 -2.19 1.99
N LYS A 168 9.50 -1.96 2.47
CA LYS A 168 10.71 -2.52 1.83
C LYS A 168 10.63 -4.03 1.63
N GLY A 169 10.24 -4.75 2.69
CA GLY A 169 10.08 -6.19 2.63
C GLY A 169 8.94 -6.60 1.71
N TYR A 170 7.81 -5.92 1.83
CA TYR A 170 6.60 -6.20 1.06
C TYR A 170 6.80 -6.06 -0.45
N VAL A 171 7.39 -4.93 -0.86
CA VAL A 171 7.77 -4.61 -2.25
C VAL A 171 8.75 -5.64 -2.80
N GLN A 172 9.81 -5.96 -2.04
CA GLN A 172 10.80 -6.95 -2.44
C GLN A 172 10.17 -8.33 -2.66
N ALA A 173 9.26 -8.75 -1.77
CA ALA A 173 8.61 -10.05 -1.86
C ALA A 173 7.69 -10.19 -3.08
N ILE A 174 6.96 -9.13 -3.47
CA ILE A 174 6.14 -9.15 -4.69
C ILE A 174 7.01 -9.34 -5.92
N LEU A 175 8.11 -8.58 -6.02
CA LEU A 175 9.06 -8.68 -7.14
C LEU A 175 9.76 -10.05 -7.18
N ASP A 176 10.14 -10.58 -6.02
CA ASP A 176 10.77 -11.89 -5.92
C ASP A 176 9.78 -13.00 -6.30
N TYR A 177 8.54 -12.93 -5.83
CA TYR A 177 7.49 -13.87 -6.22
C TYR A 177 7.26 -13.88 -7.73
N ALA A 178 7.17 -12.70 -8.37
CA ALA A 178 7.02 -12.60 -9.82
C ALA A 178 8.20 -13.26 -10.54
N ARG A 179 9.44 -13.00 -10.09
CA ARG A 179 10.65 -13.61 -10.66
C ARG A 179 10.69 -15.12 -10.48
N GLU A 180 10.42 -15.60 -9.27
CA GLU A 180 10.41 -17.02 -8.91
C GLU A 180 9.39 -17.82 -9.74
N ASN A 181 8.26 -17.20 -10.10
CA ASN A 181 7.18 -17.82 -10.86
C ASN A 181 7.20 -17.47 -12.36
N ASN A 182 8.26 -16.82 -12.87
CA ASN A 182 8.39 -16.38 -14.27
C ASN A 182 7.21 -15.53 -14.76
N ILE A 183 6.70 -14.64 -13.91
CA ILE A 183 5.63 -13.70 -14.25
C ILE A 183 6.25 -12.40 -14.75
N GLU A 184 6.03 -12.10 -16.02
CA GLU A 184 6.52 -10.87 -16.66
C GLU A 184 5.57 -9.68 -16.44
N GLY A 185 6.11 -8.46 -16.54
CA GLY A 185 5.34 -7.21 -16.52
C GLY A 185 4.99 -6.66 -15.13
N VAL A 186 5.25 -7.41 -14.05
CA VAL A 186 5.10 -6.90 -12.68
C VAL A 186 6.14 -5.81 -12.42
N ARG A 187 5.67 -4.59 -12.15
CA ARG A 187 6.53 -3.44 -11.85
C ARG A 187 6.00 -2.62 -10.69
N ILE A 188 6.94 -2.13 -9.88
CA ILE A 188 6.69 -1.15 -8.83
C ILE A 188 7.22 0.18 -9.35
N ASP A 189 6.29 1.08 -9.62
CA ASP A 189 6.58 2.37 -10.24
C ASP A 189 7.33 3.30 -9.29
N PHE A 190 6.90 3.35 -8.02
CA PHE A 190 7.62 3.98 -6.94
C PHE A 190 7.14 3.47 -5.57
N GLU A 191 7.97 3.72 -4.56
CA GLU A 191 7.63 3.67 -3.15
C GLU A 191 7.79 5.06 -2.53
N ALA A 192 6.78 5.55 -1.81
CA ALA A 192 6.81 6.85 -1.13
C ALA A 192 6.62 6.67 0.37
N ASP A 193 7.66 6.95 1.13
CA ASP A 193 7.73 6.83 2.58
C ASP A 193 7.49 8.17 3.27
N PHE A 194 6.36 8.30 3.95
CA PHE A 194 6.02 9.47 4.75
C PHE A 194 6.40 9.24 6.21
N ALA A 195 7.21 10.13 6.77
CA ALA A 195 7.75 10.03 8.13
C ALA A 195 8.35 8.65 8.48
N PRO A 196 9.22 8.04 7.65
CA PRO A 196 9.72 6.69 7.89
C PRO A 196 10.40 6.55 9.26
N PHE A 197 9.97 5.58 10.06
CA PHE A 197 10.59 5.30 11.36
C PHE A 197 11.88 4.48 11.19
N GLN A 198 12.97 4.96 11.77
CA GLN A 198 14.34 4.46 11.66
C GLN A 198 14.88 4.52 10.21
N PRO A 199 14.88 5.69 9.56
CA PRO A 199 15.17 5.79 8.13
C PRO A 199 16.59 5.29 7.79
N GLY A 200 17.61 5.61 8.60
CA GLY A 200 18.99 5.14 8.37
C GLY A 200 19.22 3.63 8.57
N LYS A 201 18.18 2.87 8.97
CA LYS A 201 18.21 1.40 9.02
C LYS A 201 17.47 0.74 7.86
N GLN A 202 16.94 1.54 6.93
CA GLN A 202 16.18 1.07 5.78
C GLN A 202 16.99 1.27 4.50
N LYS A 203 16.64 0.50 3.47
CA LYS A 203 17.25 0.59 2.15
C LYS A 203 16.16 0.49 1.09
N ALA A 204 16.24 1.35 0.08
CA ALA A 204 15.39 1.31 -1.10
C ALA A 204 15.51 -0.06 -1.80
N VAL A 205 14.38 -0.59 -2.25
CA VAL A 205 14.36 -1.84 -3.02
C VAL A 205 15.06 -1.60 -4.36
N LYS A 206 15.97 -2.50 -4.74
CA LYS A 206 16.79 -2.33 -5.95
C LYS A 206 15.88 -2.23 -7.19
N GLY A 207 16.03 -1.15 -7.95
CA GLY A 207 15.24 -0.89 -9.15
C GLY A 207 13.88 -0.23 -8.91
N VAL A 208 13.53 0.07 -7.65
CA VAL A 208 12.30 0.78 -7.29
C VAL A 208 12.66 2.21 -6.84
N PRO A 209 12.20 3.25 -7.56
CA PRO A 209 12.33 4.63 -7.10
C PRO A 209 11.71 4.78 -5.72
N THR A 210 12.49 5.27 -4.76
CA THR A 210 12.03 5.48 -3.39
C THR A 210 12.07 6.97 -3.05
N PHE A 211 10.98 7.51 -2.54
CA PHE A 211 10.85 8.89 -2.08
C PHE A 211 10.66 8.91 -0.58
N GLN A 212 11.49 9.65 0.13
CA GLN A 212 11.33 9.88 1.57
C GLN A 212 10.81 11.30 1.79
N PHE A 213 9.73 11.42 2.54
CA PHE A 213 9.20 12.70 3.02
C PHE A 213 9.35 12.76 4.54
N SER A 214 10.14 13.70 5.03
CA SER A 214 10.45 13.84 6.46
C SER A 214 10.20 15.26 6.96
N ASN A 215 9.71 15.40 8.19
CA ASN A 215 9.62 16.69 8.87
C ASN A 215 10.73 16.77 9.91
N ASP A 216 11.53 17.86 9.93
CA ASP A 216 12.71 17.95 10.83
C ASP A 216 12.34 17.85 12.31
N ASN A 217 11.17 18.38 12.66
CA ASN A 217 10.68 18.42 14.04
C ASN A 217 9.77 17.22 14.38
N ASP A 218 9.76 16.16 13.55
CA ASP A 218 8.99 14.95 13.82
C ASP A 218 9.45 14.29 15.14
N PRO A 219 8.61 14.27 16.19
CA PRO A 219 8.99 13.79 17.51
C PRO A 219 9.06 12.26 17.61
N VAL A 220 8.77 11.55 16.51
CA VAL A 220 8.72 10.09 16.43
C VAL A 220 9.76 9.57 15.43
N ALA A 221 9.64 9.94 14.16
CA ALA A 221 10.49 9.45 13.07
C ALA A 221 11.88 10.08 13.05
N ASN A 222 12.07 11.24 13.68
CA ASN A 222 13.34 11.96 13.76
C ASN A 222 13.79 12.17 15.22
N ASN A 223 13.42 11.24 16.09
CA ASN A 223 13.78 11.25 17.50
C ASN A 223 14.88 10.24 17.85
N LYS A 224 16.06 10.76 18.20
CA LYS A 224 17.22 9.96 18.64
C LYS A 224 16.93 9.12 19.89
N LEU A 225 16.09 9.59 20.81
CA LEU A 225 15.73 8.86 22.03
C LEU A 225 14.88 7.62 21.72
N LEU A 226 14.13 7.64 20.61
CA LEU A 226 13.35 6.51 20.12
C LEU A 226 14.17 5.61 19.17
N GLY A 227 15.48 5.86 19.05
CA GLY A 227 16.35 5.11 18.16
C GLY A 227 16.03 5.31 16.67
N SER A 228 15.50 6.50 16.33
CA SER A 228 15.15 6.95 14.98
C SER A 228 15.67 8.37 14.75
N PRO A 229 16.99 8.60 14.71
CA PRO A 229 17.54 9.92 14.42
C PRO A 229 17.15 10.39 13.00
N PHE A 230 17.23 11.70 12.79
CA PHE A 230 17.05 12.30 11.46
C PHE A 230 18.12 11.79 10.49
N GLU A 231 17.71 10.93 9.55
CA GLU A 231 18.58 10.26 8.59
C GLU A 231 17.84 10.01 7.27
N ALA A 232 18.60 9.65 6.23
CA ALA A 232 18.06 9.24 4.94
C ALA A 232 17.98 7.71 4.84
N ILE A 233 16.95 7.20 4.18
CA ILE A 233 16.90 5.82 3.68
C ILE A 233 17.99 5.65 2.61
N ASP A 234 18.78 4.58 2.69
CA ASP A 234 19.81 4.28 1.70
C ASP A 234 19.19 4.11 0.31
N GLY A 235 19.57 4.97 -0.64
CA GLY A 235 19.07 4.96 -2.02
C GLY A 235 17.74 5.70 -2.27
N ALA A 236 17.21 6.44 -1.30
CA ALA A 236 15.99 7.24 -1.47
C ALA A 236 16.26 8.69 -1.90
N ASN A 237 15.31 9.27 -2.63
CA ASN A 237 15.20 10.70 -2.86
C ASN A 237 14.53 11.38 -1.67
N VAL A 238 15.25 12.21 -0.91
CA VAL A 238 14.77 12.79 0.34
C VAL A 238 14.21 14.20 0.14
N THR A 239 12.99 14.42 0.63
CA THR A 239 12.36 15.73 0.78
C THR A 239 12.13 16.01 2.25
N THR A 240 12.60 17.17 2.70
CA THR A 240 12.55 17.57 4.11
C THR A 240 11.73 18.85 4.28
N ASP A 241 10.89 18.91 5.30
CA ASP A 241 10.14 20.11 5.71
C ASP A 241 10.51 20.55 7.13
N SER A 242 11.02 21.78 7.26
CA SER A 242 11.42 22.38 8.54
C SER A 242 10.30 23.19 9.22
N GLY A 243 9.06 23.12 8.72
CA GLY A 243 7.91 23.84 9.26
C GLY A 243 7.64 23.50 10.74
N LYS A 244 7.48 24.51 11.58
CA LYS A 244 7.30 24.34 13.04
C LYS A 244 6.00 23.62 13.44
N ASN A 245 5.01 23.60 12.54
CA ASN A 245 3.71 22.96 12.77
C ASN A 245 3.61 21.56 12.14
N LYS A 246 4.72 21.02 11.64
CA LYS A 246 4.78 19.74 10.93
C LYS A 246 5.34 18.68 11.88
N GLY A 247 4.54 17.66 12.20
CA GLY A 247 4.88 16.59 13.12
C GLY A 247 4.89 15.22 12.43
N HIS A 248 4.54 14.19 13.21
CA HIS A 248 4.52 12.79 12.75
C HIS A 248 3.20 12.37 12.09
N SER A 249 2.18 13.23 12.08
CA SER A 249 0.89 12.82 11.54
C SER A 249 1.00 12.67 10.02
N ILE A 250 0.43 11.60 9.45
CA ILE A 250 0.34 11.46 7.99
C ILE A 250 -0.31 12.71 7.34
N PHE A 251 -1.24 13.34 8.06
CA PHE A 251 -1.91 14.52 7.53
C PHE A 251 -1.04 15.78 7.51
N ASP A 252 0.09 15.80 8.23
CA ASP A 252 1.07 16.89 8.13
C ASP A 252 1.78 16.89 6.77
N PHE A 253 1.64 15.81 5.99
CA PHE A 253 2.22 15.63 4.66
C PHE A 253 1.21 15.82 3.52
N LEU A 254 -0.03 16.27 3.77
CA LEU A 254 -1.02 16.47 2.69
C LEU A 254 -0.50 17.37 1.57
N ASP A 255 0.26 18.42 1.90
CA ASP A 255 0.84 19.33 0.89
C ASP A 255 2.00 18.70 0.10
N LYS A 256 2.49 17.53 0.50
CA LYS A 256 3.54 16.77 -0.20
C LYS A 256 2.98 15.75 -1.17
N VAL A 257 1.67 15.47 -1.15
CA VAL A 257 1.04 14.56 -2.13
C VAL A 257 1.32 15.01 -3.56
N LYS A 258 1.29 16.33 -3.82
CA LYS A 258 1.59 16.93 -5.12
C LYS A 258 3.02 16.65 -5.64
N ASN A 259 3.93 16.25 -4.75
CA ASN A 259 5.31 15.92 -5.09
C ASN A 259 5.45 14.46 -5.54
N LEU A 260 4.39 13.65 -5.43
CA LEU A 260 4.39 12.30 -5.97
C LEU A 260 4.39 12.35 -7.50
N PRO A 261 5.07 11.41 -8.16
CA PRO A 261 5.07 11.33 -9.61
C PRO A 261 3.68 10.95 -10.13
N ALA A 262 3.07 11.83 -10.93
CA ALA A 262 1.79 11.60 -11.60
C ALA A 262 2.00 11.27 -13.09
N GLY A 263 0.99 10.68 -13.73
CA GLY A 263 1.01 10.37 -15.16
C GLY A 263 1.68 9.03 -15.50
N ARG A 264 2.05 8.85 -16.79
CA ARG A 264 3.03 7.83 -17.18
C ARG A 264 4.40 8.43 -16.96
N TYR A 265 5.33 7.63 -16.48
CA TYR A 265 6.65 8.12 -16.16
C TYR A 265 7.70 7.01 -16.24
N LYS A 266 8.93 7.41 -16.52
CA LYS A 266 10.11 6.55 -16.53
C LYS A 266 11.15 7.07 -15.55
N VAL A 267 12.03 6.18 -15.13
CA VAL A 267 13.11 6.49 -14.20
C VAL A 267 14.39 6.68 -14.99
N VAL A 268 14.93 7.89 -15.00
CA VAL A 268 16.20 8.21 -15.65
C VAL A 268 17.16 8.74 -14.58
N ASN A 269 18.24 8.00 -14.30
CA ASN A 269 19.24 8.36 -13.30
C ASN A 269 18.66 8.64 -11.89
N GLY A 270 17.69 7.84 -11.45
CA GLY A 270 17.05 7.99 -10.14
C GLY A 270 16.01 9.12 -10.06
N LYS A 271 15.75 9.84 -11.15
CA LYS A 271 14.70 10.85 -11.26
C LYS A 271 13.54 10.32 -12.08
N ILE A 272 12.32 10.61 -11.64
CA ILE A 272 11.14 10.30 -12.41
C ILE A 272 10.90 11.43 -13.41
N VAL A 273 10.75 11.05 -14.67
CA VAL A 273 10.43 11.94 -15.79
C VAL A 273 9.14 11.46 -16.43
N GLU A 274 8.28 12.39 -16.82
CA GLU A 274 7.05 12.07 -17.55
C GLU A 274 7.39 11.28 -18.83
N ASP A 275 6.59 10.26 -19.09
CA ASP A 275 6.66 9.45 -20.30
C ASP A 275 5.43 9.82 -21.14
N GLU A 276 5.68 10.52 -22.25
CA GLU A 276 4.64 11.01 -23.18
C GLU A 276 3.78 9.86 -23.75
#